data_AF-A0A9C8K6U3-F1
#
_entry.id   AF-A0A9C8K6U3-F1
#
_cell.length_a   1.000
_cell.length_b   1.000
_cell.length_c   1.000
_cell.angle_alpha   90.00
_cell.angle_beta   90.00
_cell.angle_gamma   90.00
#
_symmetry.space_group_name_H-M   'P 1'
#
loop_
_entity.id
_entity.type
_entity.pdbx_description
1 polymer ?
#
loop_
_entity_poly.entity_id
_entity_poly.type
_entity_poly.pdbx_seq_one_letter_code
_entity_poly.pdbx_strand_id
1 'polypeptide(L)'
;MKSKVFSTLLLFILALPSWGQLSVTGEVSDSNGKPIPDAEVYIKELRLTETTNANGAFNFQGLSNGEYTLIVFAFEFEVYETAITLNAALRVSVALERLRTQELSEVTLTQRREKIFALRRLKKVEGTAIYAGKKTEVVAVDLLTANLAANNARQIYGQVVGLNIYDNGDAGIQLNIGGRGLDPNRTANFNTRQNGYDISADVLGYPESYYTPPVEALSEIQVVRGAASLQYGTQFGGLINFKFRAPDPDKKLELITRQTLGSNGLFTSFNSLGGTVGKFSYYN
;
A
#
# COMPACT_ATOMS: atom_id res chain seq x y z
N MET A 1 -46.38 -54.37 8.22
CA MET A 1 -45.14 -54.58 7.44
C MET A 1 -44.35 -53.28 7.46
N LYS A 2 -43.23 -53.21 8.23
CA LYS A 2 -42.38 -52.01 8.28
C LYS A 2 -41.60 -51.93 6.97
N SER A 3 -41.86 -50.91 6.17
CA SER A 3 -41.23 -50.70 4.87
C SER A 3 -39.71 -50.54 5.03
N LYS A 4 -38.95 -51.59 4.69
CA LYS A 4 -37.48 -51.55 4.66
C LYS A 4 -36.94 -50.55 3.63
N VAL A 5 -37.78 -50.11 2.69
CA VAL A 5 -37.42 -49.16 1.62
C VAL A 5 -37.21 -47.74 2.16
N PHE A 6 -37.92 -47.35 3.23
CA PHE A 6 -37.76 -46.02 3.83
C PHE A 6 -36.45 -45.90 4.64
N SER A 7 -35.94 -47.03 5.17
CA SER A 7 -34.70 -47.06 5.95
C SER A 7 -33.44 -47.02 5.08
N THR A 8 -33.50 -47.51 3.83
CA THR A 8 -32.36 -47.45 2.89
C THR A 8 -32.26 -46.10 2.18
N LEU A 9 -33.37 -45.40 1.96
CA LEU A 9 -33.35 -44.05 1.36
C LEU A 9 -32.77 -42.99 2.33
N LEU A 10 -32.95 -43.17 3.64
CA LEU A 10 -32.38 -42.29 4.67
C LEU A 10 -30.85 -42.41 4.77
N LEU A 11 -30.28 -43.56 4.39
CA LEU A 11 -28.84 -43.82 4.48
C LEU A 11 -28.05 -43.14 3.33
N PHE A 12 -28.69 -42.82 2.22
CA PHE A 12 -28.04 -42.22 1.05
C PHE A 12 -27.98 -40.67 1.10
N ILE A 13 -28.78 -40.04 1.97
CA ILE A 13 -28.78 -38.57 2.17
C ILE A 13 -27.65 -38.13 3.13
N LEU A 14 -27.02 -39.06 3.85
CA LEU A 14 -25.90 -38.80 4.76
C LEU A 14 -24.52 -38.82 4.09
N ALA A 15 -24.43 -39.10 2.79
CA ALA A 15 -23.18 -39.08 2.04
C ALA A 15 -23.03 -37.79 1.22
N LEU A 16 -23.00 -36.64 1.90
CA LEU A 16 -22.52 -35.41 1.28
C LEU A 16 -20.99 -35.48 1.22
N PRO A 17 -20.35 -35.40 0.03
CA PRO A 17 -18.91 -35.20 -0.02
C PRO A 17 -18.62 -33.81 0.57
N SER A 18 -18.08 -33.80 1.79
CA SER A 18 -17.45 -32.62 2.36
C SER A 18 -16.21 -32.33 1.52
N TRP A 19 -16.30 -31.31 0.65
CA TRP A 19 -15.10 -30.68 0.11
C TRP A 19 -14.44 -29.92 1.25
N GLY A 20 -13.44 -30.55 1.88
CA GLY A 20 -12.66 -29.93 2.94
C GLY A 20 -11.94 -28.71 2.40
N GLN A 21 -12.39 -27.53 2.81
CA GLN A 21 -11.61 -26.31 2.70
C GLN A 21 -10.42 -26.45 3.65
N LEU A 22 -9.20 -26.38 3.12
CA LEU A 22 -8.00 -26.43 3.96
C LEU A 22 -7.80 -25.07 4.63
N SER A 23 -7.21 -25.11 5.82
CA SER A 23 -6.87 -23.91 6.58
C SER A 23 -5.40 -23.90 6.95
N VAL A 24 -4.84 -22.70 7.00
CA VAL A 24 -3.52 -22.45 7.56
C VAL A 24 -3.73 -21.54 8.76
N THR A 25 -3.47 -22.09 9.95
CA THR A 25 -3.50 -21.34 11.20
C THR A 25 -2.09 -21.18 11.73
N GLY A 26 -1.85 -20.19 12.57
CA GLY A 26 -0.53 -20.07 13.16
C GLY A 26 -0.40 -18.95 14.16
N GLU A 27 0.80 -18.87 14.73
CA GLU A 27 1.19 -17.86 15.72
C GLU A 27 2.52 -17.23 15.33
N VAL A 28 2.60 -15.91 15.48
CA VAL A 28 3.80 -15.11 15.25
C VAL A 28 4.30 -14.58 16.58
N SER A 29 5.57 -14.85 16.89
CA SER A 29 6.22 -14.43 18.14
C SER A 29 7.63 -13.87 17.86
N ASP A 30 8.18 -13.11 18.81
CA ASP A 30 9.59 -12.71 18.83
C ASP A 30 10.46 -13.93 19.20
N SER A 31 11.75 -13.87 18.89
CA SER A 31 12.82 -14.76 19.38
C SER A 31 12.75 -15.08 20.89
N ASN A 32 12.17 -14.18 21.69
CA ASN A 32 11.95 -14.36 23.14
C ASN A 32 10.59 -15.01 23.50
N GLY A 33 9.83 -15.49 22.52
CA GLY A 33 8.51 -16.11 22.70
C GLY A 33 7.35 -15.13 22.97
N LYS A 34 7.59 -13.82 22.89
CA LYS A 34 6.53 -12.81 23.07
C LYS A 34 5.67 -12.74 21.80
N PRO A 35 4.33 -12.84 21.88
CA PRO A 35 3.47 -12.74 20.71
C PRO A 35 3.57 -11.35 20.07
N ILE A 36 3.56 -11.30 18.74
CA ILE A 36 3.63 -10.07 17.95
C ILE A 36 2.24 -9.76 17.39
N PRO A 37 1.53 -8.75 17.94
CA PRO A 37 0.26 -8.29 17.38
C PRO A 37 0.49 -7.48 16.10
N ASP A 38 -0.54 -7.39 15.25
CA ASP A 38 -0.55 -6.59 14.02
C ASP A 38 0.57 -6.95 13.01
N ALA A 39 1.11 -8.16 13.09
CA ALA A 39 2.01 -8.70 12.07
C ALA A 39 1.18 -9.05 10.82
N GLU A 40 1.64 -8.61 9.65
CA GLU A 40 1.04 -8.94 8.37
C GLU A 40 1.55 -10.30 7.90
N VAL A 41 0.65 -11.25 7.74
CA VAL A 41 0.92 -12.58 7.19
C VAL A 41 0.34 -12.63 5.79
N TYR A 42 1.13 -13.08 4.82
CA TYR A 42 0.81 -13.03 3.41
C TYR A 42 1.07 -14.38 2.73
N ILE A 43 0.10 -14.84 1.93
CA ILE A 43 0.27 -15.99 1.03
C ILE A 43 0.47 -15.47 -0.39
N LYS A 44 1.66 -15.68 -0.94
CA LYS A 44 2.13 -15.07 -2.18
C LYS A 44 1.32 -15.43 -3.42
N GLU A 45 1.06 -16.71 -3.61
CA GLU A 45 0.41 -17.25 -4.80
C GLU A 45 -1.07 -16.88 -4.86
N LEU A 46 -1.72 -16.79 -3.70
CA LEU A 46 -3.15 -16.46 -3.57
C LEU A 46 -3.40 -14.96 -3.37
N ARG A 47 -2.34 -14.18 -3.10
CA ARG A 47 -2.41 -12.75 -2.76
C ARG A 47 -3.37 -12.45 -1.61
N LEU A 48 -3.41 -13.35 -0.63
CA LEU A 48 -4.21 -13.21 0.58
C LEU A 48 -3.34 -12.65 1.70
N THR A 49 -3.88 -11.71 2.46
CA THR A 49 -3.22 -11.10 3.62
C THR A 49 -4.14 -11.17 4.82
N GLU A 50 -3.58 -11.56 5.96
CA GLU A 50 -4.21 -11.51 7.27
C GLU A 50 -3.29 -10.79 8.26
N THR A 51 -3.87 -10.23 9.32
CA THR A 51 -3.13 -9.56 10.40
C THR A 51 -3.26 -10.35 11.69
N THR A 52 -2.17 -10.53 12.42
CA THR A 52 -2.19 -11.25 13.69
C THR A 52 -2.98 -10.50 14.76
N ASN A 53 -3.69 -11.25 15.59
CA ASN A 53 -4.42 -10.70 16.73
C ASN A 53 -3.50 -10.38 17.93
N ALA A 54 -4.08 -9.94 19.05
CA ALA A 54 -3.34 -9.61 20.28
C ALA A 54 -2.47 -10.76 20.83
N ASN A 55 -2.81 -12.02 20.49
CA ASN A 55 -2.06 -13.21 20.87
C ASN A 55 -1.07 -13.67 19.78
N GLY A 56 -0.86 -12.86 18.74
CA GLY A 56 0.01 -13.21 17.61
C GLY A 56 -0.60 -14.24 16.65
N ALA A 57 -1.87 -14.60 16.80
CA ALA A 57 -2.47 -15.67 16.00
C ALA A 57 -3.08 -15.17 14.68
N PHE A 58 -2.94 -15.96 13.61
CA PHE A 58 -3.52 -15.73 12.29
C PHE A 58 -4.25 -16.98 11.76
N ASN A 59 -5.16 -16.80 10.81
CA ASN A 59 -5.97 -17.88 10.25
C ASN A 59 -6.38 -17.57 8.80
N PHE A 60 -5.97 -18.43 7.87
CA PHE A 60 -6.45 -18.47 6.49
C PHE A 60 -7.38 -19.67 6.32
N GLN A 61 -8.56 -19.45 5.75
CA GLN A 61 -9.56 -20.48 5.46
C GLN A 61 -9.84 -20.55 3.96
N GLY A 62 -10.38 -21.67 3.49
CA GLY A 62 -10.81 -21.80 2.09
C GLY A 62 -9.66 -22.07 1.12
N LEU A 63 -8.56 -22.64 1.58
CA LEU A 63 -7.38 -22.90 0.76
C LEU A 63 -7.50 -24.26 0.04
N SER A 64 -6.94 -24.32 -1.17
CA SER A 64 -6.84 -25.56 -1.95
C SER A 64 -5.55 -26.30 -1.61
N ASN A 65 -5.48 -27.58 -1.98
CA ASN A 65 -4.22 -28.32 -1.88
C ASN A 65 -3.18 -27.72 -2.84
N GLY A 66 -1.97 -27.47 -2.35
CA GLY A 66 -0.90 -26.86 -3.16
C GLY A 66 0.31 -26.45 -2.33
N GLU A 67 1.31 -25.93 -3.03
CA GLU A 67 2.47 -25.29 -2.42
C GLU A 67 2.27 -23.78 -2.38
N TYR A 68 2.57 -23.19 -1.23
CA TYR A 68 2.40 -21.78 -0.98
C TYR A 68 3.65 -21.19 -0.33
N THR A 69 3.90 -19.91 -0.58
CA THR A 69 4.92 -19.14 0.11
C THR A 69 4.25 -18.27 1.17
N LEU A 70 4.54 -18.55 2.44
CA LEU A 70 4.09 -17.77 3.58
C LEU A 70 5.16 -16.70 3.88
N ILE A 71 4.74 -15.44 3.87
CA ILE A 71 5.58 -14.29 4.19
C ILE A 71 5.00 -13.62 5.43
N VAL A 72 5.81 -13.40 6.45
CA VAL A 72 5.41 -12.72 7.70
C VAL A 72 6.23 -11.46 7.88
N PHE A 73 5.53 -10.36 8.13
CA PHE A 73 6.11 -9.04 8.33
C PHE A 73 5.59 -8.42 9.62
N ALA A 74 6.48 -7.83 10.41
CA ALA A 74 6.13 -7.00 11.57
C ALA A 74 7.09 -5.82 11.69
N PHE A 75 6.61 -4.72 12.28
CA PHE A 75 7.43 -3.53 12.51
C PHE A 75 8.59 -3.83 13.47
N GLU A 76 9.82 -3.42 13.14
CA GLU A 76 11.08 -3.73 13.84
C GLU A 76 11.60 -5.19 13.76
N PHE A 77 11.00 -6.02 12.89
CA PHE A 77 11.41 -7.42 12.71
C PHE A 77 11.89 -7.72 11.28
N GLU A 78 12.72 -8.76 11.15
CA GLU A 78 13.09 -9.30 9.85
C GLU A 78 11.89 -9.98 9.17
N VAL A 79 11.73 -9.74 7.86
CA VAL A 79 10.74 -10.45 7.04
C VAL A 79 11.11 -11.93 7.01
N TYR A 80 10.18 -12.77 7.43
CA TYR A 80 10.30 -14.22 7.39
C TYR A 80 9.55 -14.76 6.15
N GLU A 81 10.22 -15.58 5.33
CA GLU A 81 9.66 -16.20 4.12
C GLU A 81 9.90 -17.71 4.20
N THR A 82 8.83 -18.51 4.09
CA THR A 82 8.93 -19.98 4.13
C THR A 82 7.96 -20.62 3.13
N ALA A 83 8.37 -21.74 2.52
CA ALA A 83 7.50 -22.55 1.69
C ALA A 83 6.69 -23.50 2.57
N ILE A 84 5.38 -23.56 2.35
CA ILE A 84 4.45 -24.47 3.02
C ILE A 84 3.77 -25.35 1.97
N THR A 85 3.73 -26.65 2.23
CA THR A 85 2.97 -27.60 1.41
C THR A 85 1.67 -27.92 2.12
N LEU A 86 0.54 -27.54 1.54
CA LEU A 86 -0.78 -27.64 2.16
C LEU A 86 -1.55 -28.83 1.62
N ASN A 87 -1.42 -29.99 2.26
CA ASN A 87 -2.17 -31.21 1.94
C ASN A 87 -3.29 -31.53 2.95
N ALA A 88 -3.24 -30.91 4.14
CA ALA A 88 -4.22 -30.97 5.21
C ALA A 88 -4.20 -29.63 5.98
N ALA A 89 -5.08 -29.46 6.98
CA ALA A 89 -5.04 -28.27 7.83
C ALA A 89 -3.67 -28.16 8.53
N LEU A 90 -2.99 -27.03 8.32
CA LEU A 90 -1.61 -26.81 8.78
C LEU A 90 -1.57 -25.75 9.88
N ARG A 91 -0.82 -26.02 10.95
CA ARG A 91 -0.50 -25.03 11.97
C ARG A 91 0.97 -24.64 11.88
N VAL A 92 1.25 -23.36 11.68
CA VAL A 92 2.61 -22.82 11.53
C VAL A 92 2.95 -21.95 12.74
N SER A 93 4.11 -22.17 13.35
CA SER A 93 4.65 -21.26 14.36
C SER A 93 5.83 -20.51 13.76
N VAL A 94 5.77 -19.19 13.79
CA VAL A 94 6.80 -18.30 13.23
C VAL A 94 7.43 -17.51 14.36
N ALA A 95 8.74 -17.63 14.52
CA ALA A 95 9.54 -16.79 15.40
C ALA A 95 10.28 -15.77 14.53
N LEU A 96 9.97 -14.49 14.71
CA LEU A 96 10.64 -13.39 14.03
C LEU A 96 11.86 -12.93 14.84
N GLU A 97 12.97 -12.70 14.14
CA GLU A 97 14.13 -12.03 14.72
C GLU A 97 13.96 -10.52 14.64
N ARG A 98 14.33 -9.80 15.71
CA ARG A 98 14.40 -8.34 15.69
C ARG A 98 15.45 -7.88 14.68
N LEU A 99 15.17 -6.77 14.00
CA LEU A 99 16.14 -6.13 13.12
C LEU A 99 17.42 -5.83 13.91
N ARG A 100 18.51 -6.53 13.60
CA ARG A 100 19.82 -6.16 14.12
C ARG A 100 20.29 -4.92 13.38
N THR A 101 20.65 -3.89 14.13
CA THR A 101 21.34 -2.69 13.65
C THR A 101 22.77 -3.03 13.24
N GLN A 102 22.95 -3.95 12.30
CA GLN A 102 24.22 -4.15 11.62
C GLN A 102 24.06 -3.74 10.16
N GLU A 103 25.05 -2.96 9.71
CA GLU A 103 25.17 -2.29 8.42
C GLU A 103 24.69 -3.15 7.25
N LEU A 104 23.45 -2.92 6.83
CA LEU A 104 22.95 -3.50 5.58
C LEU A 104 23.56 -2.69 4.42
N SER A 105 24.20 -3.39 3.48
CA SER A 105 24.64 -2.77 2.23
C SER A 105 23.42 -2.28 1.44
N GLU A 106 23.51 -1.05 0.92
CA GLU A 106 22.46 -0.30 0.21
C GLU A 106 21.69 -1.16 -0.83
N VAL A 107 22.41 -2.08 -1.49
CA VAL A 107 21.90 -2.97 -2.55
C VAL A 107 20.88 -4.01 -2.05
N THR A 108 20.99 -4.48 -0.81
CA THR A 108 20.01 -5.44 -0.23
C THR A 108 18.74 -4.75 0.27
N LEU A 109 18.85 -3.48 0.66
CA LEU A 109 17.71 -2.65 1.06
C LEU A 109 16.77 -2.38 -0.13
N THR A 110 17.33 -2.18 -1.32
CA THR A 110 16.59 -1.89 -2.57
C THR A 110 15.78 -3.09 -3.04
N GLN A 111 16.34 -4.30 -3.05
CA GLN A 111 15.60 -5.53 -3.43
C GLN A 111 14.48 -5.89 -2.46
N ARG A 112 14.67 -5.66 -1.15
CA ARG A 112 13.64 -5.92 -0.12
C ARG A 112 12.52 -4.88 -0.17
N ARG A 113 12.85 -3.63 -0.48
CA ARG A 113 11.89 -2.55 -0.72
C ARG A 113 11.07 -2.78 -1.99
N GLU A 114 11.66 -3.26 -3.09
CA GLU A 114 10.94 -3.65 -4.32
C GLU A 114 9.92 -4.79 -4.08
N LYS A 115 10.25 -5.77 -3.22
CA LYS A 115 9.30 -6.85 -2.82
C LYS A 115 8.09 -6.32 -2.02
N ILE A 116 8.27 -5.26 -1.22
CA ILE A 116 7.18 -4.56 -0.48
C ILE A 116 6.38 -3.64 -1.43
N PHE A 117 6.96 -3.28 -2.58
CA PHE A 117 6.48 -2.22 -3.47
C PHE A 117 5.33 -2.60 -4.40
N ALA A 118 4.97 -3.87 -4.53
CA ALA A 118 4.01 -4.32 -5.56
C ALA A 118 2.52 -4.03 -5.23
N LEU A 119 2.21 -2.80 -4.77
CA LEU A 119 0.90 -2.22 -4.42
C LEU A 119 0.57 -2.33 -2.93
N ARG A 120 1.31 -1.58 -2.09
CA ARG A 120 0.86 -1.31 -0.72
C ARG A 120 -0.50 -0.60 -0.79
N ARG A 121 -1.45 -1.09 0.00
CA ARG A 121 -2.76 -0.48 0.18
C ARG A 121 -2.76 0.36 1.45
N LEU A 122 -3.65 1.34 1.50
CA LEU A 122 -3.94 2.03 2.75
C LEU A 122 -4.54 1.04 3.76
N LYS A 123 -4.24 1.24 5.05
CA LYS A 123 -4.83 0.46 6.14
C LYS A 123 -6.35 0.55 6.07
N LYS A 124 -7.08 -0.49 6.48
CA LYS A 124 -8.55 -0.49 6.43
C LYS A 124 -9.17 0.70 7.19
N VAL A 125 -8.54 1.13 8.27
CA VAL A 125 -8.90 2.31 9.07
C VAL A 125 -7.63 3.04 9.48
N GLU A 126 -7.64 4.37 9.37
CA GLU A 126 -6.54 5.24 9.82
C GLU A 126 -7.12 6.54 10.39
N GLY A 127 -6.96 6.76 11.70
CA GLY A 127 -7.62 7.85 12.39
C GLY A 127 -9.15 7.77 12.21
N THR A 128 -9.73 8.79 11.58
CA THR A 128 -11.16 8.85 11.24
C THR A 128 -11.46 8.40 9.80
N ALA A 129 -10.44 8.08 9.01
CA ALA A 129 -10.60 7.64 7.63
C ALA A 129 -10.84 6.13 7.55
N ILE A 130 -11.78 5.72 6.69
CA ILE A 130 -12.17 4.33 6.47
C ILE A 130 -11.93 3.96 5.01
N TYR A 131 -10.94 3.10 4.77
CA TYR A 131 -10.58 2.60 3.45
C TYR A 131 -11.06 1.15 3.22
N ALA A 132 -11.65 0.52 4.23
CA ALA A 132 -12.27 -0.80 4.10
C ALA A 132 -13.23 -0.84 2.91
N GLY A 133 -13.06 -1.82 2.02
CA GLY A 133 -13.87 -1.99 0.81
C GLY A 133 -13.57 -0.99 -0.33
N LYS A 134 -12.62 -0.06 -0.16
CA LYS A 134 -12.18 0.87 -1.21
C LYS A 134 -10.96 0.31 -1.94
N LYS A 135 -10.82 0.65 -3.22
CA LYS A 135 -9.59 0.40 -3.98
C LYS A 135 -8.61 1.50 -3.64
N THR A 136 -7.52 1.13 -2.97
CA THR A 136 -6.46 2.06 -2.56
C THR A 136 -5.13 1.58 -3.09
N GLU A 137 -4.31 2.54 -3.47
CA GLU A 137 -2.96 2.32 -3.96
C GLU A 137 -2.04 3.37 -3.35
N VAL A 138 -0.87 2.95 -2.90
CA VAL A 138 0.17 3.85 -2.38
C VAL A 138 1.40 3.73 -3.28
N VAL A 139 1.77 4.86 -3.89
CA VAL A 139 3.01 5.02 -4.65
C VAL A 139 4.06 5.56 -3.68
N ALA A 140 4.97 4.71 -3.20
CA ALA A 140 6.09 5.17 -2.37
C ALA A 140 7.19 5.76 -3.26
N VAL A 141 7.52 7.04 -3.05
CA VAL A 141 8.39 7.80 -3.97
C VAL A 141 9.84 7.32 -3.92
N ASP A 142 10.32 6.92 -2.75
CA ASP A 142 11.70 6.42 -2.56
C ASP A 142 12.01 5.16 -3.37
N LEU A 143 10.97 4.48 -3.86
CA LEU A 143 11.05 3.20 -4.53
C LEU A 143 10.67 3.31 -6.01
N LEU A 144 10.34 4.51 -6.48
CA LEU A 144 10.05 4.79 -7.87
C LEU A 144 11.34 4.80 -8.69
N THR A 145 11.44 3.88 -9.65
CA THR A 145 12.40 3.99 -10.76
C THR A 145 11.83 4.93 -11.82
N ALA A 146 11.81 6.23 -11.52
CA ALA A 146 11.27 7.27 -12.41
C ALA A 146 12.14 8.53 -12.38
N ASN A 147 12.04 9.36 -13.43
CA ASN A 147 12.67 10.67 -13.44
C ASN A 147 11.83 11.64 -12.59
N LEU A 148 12.16 11.72 -11.29
CA LEU A 148 11.46 12.58 -10.34
C LEU A 148 11.65 14.07 -10.66
N ALA A 149 12.81 14.43 -11.21
CA ALA A 149 13.16 15.80 -11.58
C ALA A 149 12.29 16.36 -12.72
N ALA A 150 11.89 15.51 -13.67
CA ALA A 150 11.00 15.90 -14.78
C ALA A 150 9.51 15.82 -14.42
N ASN A 151 9.17 15.34 -13.22
CA ASN A 151 7.81 15.18 -12.72
C ASN A 151 6.84 14.48 -13.71
N ASN A 152 7.34 13.49 -14.47
CA ASN A 152 6.54 12.85 -15.53
C ASN A 152 5.44 11.96 -14.95
N ALA A 153 4.18 12.37 -15.15
CA ALA A 153 3.03 11.66 -14.58
C ALA A 153 2.90 10.21 -15.10
N ARG A 154 3.24 9.94 -16.37
CA ARG A 154 3.13 8.58 -16.90
C ARG A 154 4.09 7.61 -16.20
N GLN A 155 5.29 8.07 -15.85
CA GLN A 155 6.25 7.27 -15.10
C GLN A 155 5.83 7.08 -13.63
N ILE A 156 5.43 8.16 -12.97
CA ILE A 156 5.11 8.15 -11.53
C ILE A 156 3.83 7.33 -11.23
N TYR A 157 2.78 7.53 -12.03
CA TYR A 157 1.45 6.96 -11.77
C TYR A 157 1.13 5.76 -12.65
N GLY A 158 1.99 5.40 -13.60
CA GLY A 158 1.76 4.28 -14.53
C GLY A 158 1.59 2.91 -13.85
N GLN A 159 2.11 2.76 -12.62
CA GLN A 159 1.91 1.57 -11.79
C GLN A 159 0.52 1.49 -11.13
N VAL A 160 -0.22 2.60 -11.06
CA VAL A 160 -1.55 2.62 -10.46
C VAL A 160 -2.56 2.14 -11.50
N VAL A 161 -3.06 0.93 -11.30
CA VAL A 161 -4.00 0.28 -12.23
C VAL A 161 -5.24 1.15 -12.44
N GLY A 162 -5.72 1.26 -13.67
CA GLY A 162 -7.01 1.88 -13.98
C GLY A 162 -7.06 3.41 -13.89
N LEU A 163 -5.89 4.06 -13.81
CA LEU A 163 -5.76 5.47 -14.14
C LEU A 163 -5.59 5.66 -15.65
N ASN A 164 -6.14 6.75 -16.18
CA ASN A 164 -5.86 7.27 -17.50
C ASN A 164 -5.10 8.59 -17.36
N ILE A 165 -3.98 8.71 -18.07
CA ILE A 165 -3.02 9.81 -17.89
C ILE A 165 -2.80 10.52 -19.22
N TYR A 166 -3.10 11.81 -19.26
CA TYR A 166 -2.70 12.68 -20.37
C TYR A 166 -1.35 13.30 -20.06
N ASP A 167 -0.42 13.16 -21.00
CA ASP A 167 0.91 13.76 -20.87
C ASP A 167 0.89 15.06 -21.69
N ASN A 168 0.53 16.15 -21.03
CA ASN A 168 0.34 17.47 -21.64
C ASN A 168 0.96 18.60 -20.78
N GLY A 169 1.75 18.29 -19.76
CA GLY A 169 2.25 19.30 -18.82
C GLY A 169 3.46 20.09 -19.33
N ASP A 170 3.42 21.41 -19.23
CA ASP A 170 4.60 22.29 -19.23
C ASP A 170 5.47 21.97 -18.00
N ALA A 171 6.48 21.11 -18.17
CA ALA A 171 7.42 20.68 -17.12
C ALA A 171 6.76 20.07 -15.86
N GLY A 172 5.58 19.45 -16.01
CA GLY A 172 4.91 18.71 -14.93
C GLY A 172 4.25 19.58 -13.85
N ILE A 173 3.98 20.85 -14.14
CA ILE A 173 3.20 21.74 -13.25
C ILE A 173 1.74 21.27 -13.13
N GLN A 174 1.17 20.82 -14.25
CA GLN A 174 -0.22 20.39 -14.34
C GLN A 174 -0.33 18.86 -14.40
N LEU A 175 -1.10 18.30 -13.46
CA LEU A 175 -1.41 16.88 -13.42
C LEU A 175 -2.72 16.61 -14.17
N ASN A 176 -2.67 15.65 -15.10
CA ASN A 176 -3.85 15.23 -15.86
C ASN A 176 -4.12 13.73 -15.65
N ILE A 177 -4.79 13.40 -14.55
CA ILE A 177 -5.11 12.02 -14.16
C ILE A 177 -6.62 11.83 -14.04
N GLY A 178 -7.12 10.84 -14.76
CA GLY A 178 -8.47 10.31 -14.66
C GLY A 178 -8.44 8.89 -14.09
N GLY A 179 -9.62 8.37 -13.74
CA GLY A 179 -9.78 6.99 -13.33
C GLY A 179 -11.12 6.44 -13.81
N ARG A 180 -11.16 5.14 -14.13
CA ARG A 180 -12.39 4.45 -14.58
C ARG A 180 -13.10 5.12 -15.77
N GLY A 181 -12.35 5.74 -16.68
CA GLY A 181 -12.87 6.39 -17.89
C GLY A 181 -13.32 7.83 -17.70
N LEU A 182 -13.13 8.42 -16.51
CA LEU A 182 -13.34 9.85 -16.29
C LEU A 182 -12.28 10.67 -17.01
N ASP A 183 -12.64 11.89 -17.41
CA ASP A 183 -11.74 12.81 -18.10
C ASP A 183 -10.52 13.14 -17.21
N PRO A 184 -9.27 12.88 -17.68
CA PRO A 184 -8.06 13.24 -16.98
C PRO A 184 -7.78 14.73 -16.89
N ASN A 185 -8.47 15.56 -17.69
CA ASN A 185 -8.15 16.97 -17.80
C ASN A 185 -8.06 17.64 -16.42
N ARG A 186 -6.87 18.17 -16.12
CA ARG A 186 -6.48 18.83 -14.87
C ARG A 186 -6.80 18.06 -13.59
N THR A 187 -6.98 16.74 -13.67
CA THR A 187 -7.36 15.91 -12.52
C THR A 187 -8.67 16.36 -11.85
N ALA A 188 -9.56 17.05 -12.58
CA ALA A 188 -10.79 17.67 -12.04
C ALA A 188 -11.76 16.67 -11.39
N ASN A 189 -11.65 15.39 -11.79
CA ASN A 189 -12.49 14.31 -11.30
C ASN A 189 -11.96 13.65 -10.03
N PHE A 190 -10.79 14.03 -9.51
CA PHE A 190 -10.27 13.59 -8.22
C PHE A 190 -10.17 14.76 -7.26
N ASN A 191 -10.51 14.51 -5.99
CA ASN A 191 -10.15 15.45 -4.94
C ASN A 191 -8.62 15.39 -4.78
N THR A 192 -7.93 16.51 -4.91
CA THR A 192 -6.47 16.57 -4.78
C THR A 192 -6.09 17.18 -3.44
N ARG A 193 -5.18 16.53 -2.73
CA ARG A 193 -4.77 16.93 -1.39
C ARG A 193 -3.27 16.91 -1.20
N GLN A 194 -2.80 17.77 -0.31
CA GLN A 194 -1.46 17.79 0.22
C GLN A 194 -1.52 17.54 1.72
N ASN A 195 -0.87 16.49 2.20
CA ASN A 195 -0.89 16.08 3.61
C ASN A 195 -2.32 15.94 4.19
N GLY A 196 -3.30 15.60 3.36
CA GLY A 196 -4.71 15.48 3.76
C GLY A 196 -5.53 16.78 3.69
N TYR A 197 -4.93 17.92 3.33
CA TYR A 197 -5.62 19.19 3.09
C TYR A 197 -5.89 19.39 1.60
N ASP A 198 -7.04 19.96 1.26
CA ASP A 198 -7.39 20.24 -0.13
C ASP A 198 -6.46 21.29 -0.75
N ILE A 199 -6.10 21.10 -2.01
CA ILE A 199 -5.24 22.02 -2.79
C ILE A 199 -5.91 22.50 -4.08
N SER A 200 -7.19 22.18 -4.29
CA SER A 200 -7.99 22.80 -5.34
C SER A 200 -8.40 24.23 -4.95
N ALA A 201 -8.67 25.08 -5.95
CA ALA A 201 -9.08 26.46 -5.69
C ALA A 201 -10.50 26.53 -5.09
N ASP A 202 -11.39 25.68 -5.60
CA ASP A 202 -12.74 25.47 -5.06
C ASP A 202 -13.17 24.03 -5.38
N VAL A 203 -13.34 23.22 -4.34
CA VAL A 203 -13.72 21.81 -4.45
C VAL A 203 -15.02 21.54 -5.20
N LEU A 204 -15.90 22.53 -5.40
CA LEU A 204 -17.16 22.37 -6.13
C LEU A 204 -17.15 23.10 -7.48
N GLY A 205 -16.75 24.37 -7.49
CA GLY A 205 -16.77 25.21 -8.69
C GLY A 205 -15.54 25.08 -9.58
N TYR A 206 -14.36 24.86 -8.98
CA TYR A 206 -13.06 24.79 -9.66
C TYR A 206 -12.18 23.68 -9.07
N PRO A 207 -12.61 22.39 -9.19
CA PRO A 207 -11.94 21.26 -8.58
C PRO A 207 -10.65 20.87 -9.32
N GLU A 208 -10.24 21.62 -10.34
CA GLU A 208 -9.02 21.36 -11.09
C GLU A 208 -7.76 21.50 -10.24
N SER A 209 -6.77 20.65 -10.53
CA SER A 209 -5.42 20.79 -10.00
C SER A 209 -4.70 21.93 -10.72
N TYR A 210 -4.49 23.04 -10.02
CA TYR A 210 -3.74 24.22 -10.53
C TYR A 210 -2.23 24.13 -10.28
N TYR A 211 -1.85 23.30 -9.31
CA TYR A 211 -0.46 23.00 -8.98
C TYR A 211 -0.35 21.52 -8.63
N THR A 212 0.81 20.94 -8.91
CA THR A 212 1.17 19.58 -8.53
C THR A 212 2.44 19.65 -7.70
N PRO A 213 2.47 19.08 -6.48
CA PRO A 213 3.68 19.04 -5.70
C PRO A 213 4.86 18.41 -6.45
N PRO A 214 6.07 18.98 -6.33
CA PRO A 214 7.25 18.37 -6.90
C PRO A 214 7.46 17.01 -6.24
N VAL A 215 7.54 15.94 -7.04
CA VAL A 215 7.58 14.57 -6.50
C VAL A 215 8.81 14.33 -5.63
N GLU A 216 9.90 15.05 -5.83
CA GLU A 216 11.09 14.97 -4.97
C GLU A 216 10.81 15.35 -3.50
N ALA A 217 9.84 16.23 -3.25
CA ALA A 217 9.41 16.62 -1.91
C ALA A 217 8.48 15.59 -1.24
N LEU A 218 8.02 14.59 -1.99
CA LEU A 218 7.02 13.63 -1.53
C LEU A 218 7.68 12.37 -0.96
N SER A 219 7.06 11.83 0.08
CA SER A 219 7.37 10.51 0.62
C SER A 219 6.53 9.43 -0.08
N GLU A 220 5.24 9.71 -0.26
CA GLU A 220 4.31 8.82 -0.95
C GLU A 220 3.15 9.59 -1.59
N ILE A 221 2.50 8.95 -2.55
CA ILE A 221 1.27 9.43 -3.19
C ILE A 221 0.20 8.37 -2.96
N GLN A 222 -0.90 8.79 -2.33
CA GLN A 222 -2.00 7.89 -1.98
C GLN A 222 -3.14 8.13 -2.96
N VAL A 223 -3.61 7.07 -3.60
CA VAL A 223 -4.73 7.10 -4.54
C VAL A 223 -5.86 6.25 -3.97
N VAL A 224 -7.05 6.84 -3.85
CA VAL A 224 -8.28 6.13 -3.49
C VAL A 224 -9.23 6.27 -4.66
N ARG A 225 -9.62 5.14 -5.26
CA ARG A 225 -10.38 5.15 -6.51
C ARG A 225 -11.86 4.88 -6.32
N GLY A 226 -12.66 5.64 -7.07
CA GLY A 226 -14.11 5.58 -7.09
C GLY A 226 -14.74 6.56 -6.10
N ALA A 227 -16.07 6.57 -6.07
CA ALA A 227 -16.84 7.45 -5.21
C ALA A 227 -16.49 7.22 -3.73
N ALA A 228 -15.61 8.07 -3.23
CA ALA A 228 -15.22 8.14 -1.82
C ALA A 228 -15.78 9.43 -1.20
N SER A 229 -16.91 9.88 -1.73
CA SER A 229 -17.45 11.22 -1.52
C SER A 229 -17.85 11.53 -0.10
N LEU A 230 -18.26 10.50 0.65
CA LEU A 230 -18.54 10.61 2.08
C LEU A 230 -17.35 11.17 2.87
N GLN A 231 -16.12 10.82 2.49
CA GLN A 231 -14.91 11.28 3.18
C GLN A 231 -14.21 12.43 2.46
N TYR A 232 -14.32 12.48 1.13
CA TYR A 232 -13.43 13.33 0.32
C TYR A 232 -14.13 14.32 -0.61
N GLY A 233 -15.46 14.42 -0.60
CA GLY A 233 -16.18 15.42 -1.39
C GLY A 233 -16.77 14.88 -2.70
N THR A 234 -17.30 15.75 -3.54
CA THR A 234 -18.21 15.38 -4.63
C THR A 234 -17.54 14.72 -5.83
N GLN A 235 -16.21 14.62 -5.85
CA GLN A 235 -15.45 14.03 -6.96
C GLN A 235 -15.69 12.52 -7.13
N PHE A 236 -16.03 12.11 -8.35
CA PHE A 236 -16.34 10.71 -8.68
C PHE A 236 -15.11 9.80 -8.81
N GLY A 237 -13.97 10.37 -9.19
CA GLY A 237 -12.69 9.65 -9.34
C GLY A 237 -12.12 9.19 -8.01
N GLY A 238 -12.41 9.92 -6.94
CA GLY A 238 -11.99 9.63 -5.56
C GLY A 238 -10.99 10.67 -5.05
N LEU A 239 -9.88 10.21 -4.49
CA LEU A 239 -8.86 11.05 -3.85
C LEU A 239 -7.47 10.77 -4.41
N ILE A 240 -6.68 11.82 -4.60
CA ILE A 240 -5.23 11.78 -4.72
C ILE A 240 -4.66 12.63 -3.59
N ASN A 241 -3.81 12.05 -2.75
CA ASN A 241 -3.19 12.75 -1.62
C ASN A 241 -1.66 12.65 -1.71
N PHE A 242 -1.02 13.80 -1.81
CA PHE A 242 0.43 13.99 -1.82
C PHE A 242 0.94 14.08 -0.39
N LYS A 243 1.64 13.05 0.08
CA LYS A 243 2.29 13.06 1.39
C LYS A 243 3.70 13.58 1.22
N PHE A 244 3.96 14.75 1.81
CA PHE A 244 5.31 15.31 1.84
C PHE A 244 6.22 14.47 2.73
N ARG A 245 7.52 14.61 2.53
CA ARG A 245 8.50 14.12 3.49
C ARG A 245 8.32 14.85 4.82
N ALA A 246 8.49 14.12 5.91
CA ALA A 246 8.58 14.70 7.24
C ALA A 246 10.04 15.06 7.52
N PRO A 247 10.32 16.14 8.27
CA PRO A 247 11.68 16.43 8.69
C PRO A 247 12.18 15.35 9.65
N ASP A 248 13.49 15.15 9.62
CA ASP A 248 14.17 14.28 10.58
C ASP A 248 14.00 14.84 12.00
N PRO A 249 13.50 14.04 12.97
CA PRO A 249 13.28 14.51 14.35
C PRO A 249 14.58 14.88 15.07
N ASP A 250 15.72 14.31 14.66
CA ASP A 250 17.01 14.50 15.31
C ASP A 250 17.82 15.66 14.71
N LYS A 251 17.43 16.14 13.52
CA LYS A 251 18.10 17.26 12.84
C LYS A 251 17.35 18.56 13.07
N LYS A 252 18.03 19.51 13.71
CA LYS A 252 17.53 20.88 13.86
C LYS A 252 17.43 21.65 12.55
N LEU A 253 18.24 21.27 11.56
CA LEU A 253 18.30 21.89 10.24
C LEU A 253 18.80 20.86 9.23
N GLU A 254 18.11 20.74 8.11
CA GLU A 254 18.49 19.94 6.96
C GLU A 254 18.22 20.76 5.70
N LEU A 255 19.23 20.85 4.83
CA LEU A 255 19.13 21.49 3.52
C LEU A 255 19.46 20.42 2.47
N ILE A 256 18.52 20.15 1.59
CA ILE A 256 18.72 19.25 0.46
C ILE A 256 18.67 20.10 -0.80
N THR A 257 19.72 20.03 -1.62
CA THR A 257 19.73 20.57 -2.97
C THR A 257 20.01 19.44 -3.94
N ARG A 258 19.16 19.29 -4.96
CA ARG A 258 19.41 18.39 -6.07
C ARG A 258 19.37 19.17 -7.39
N GLN A 259 20.46 19.10 -8.12
CA GLN A 259 20.56 19.65 -9.46
C GLN A 259 20.55 18.49 -10.45
N THR A 260 19.63 18.53 -11.41
CA THR A 260 19.53 17.49 -12.45
C THR A 260 19.79 18.11 -13.81
N LEU A 261 20.70 17.47 -14.55
CA LEU A 261 21.03 17.82 -15.93
C LEU A 261 20.62 16.66 -16.85
N GLY A 262 20.08 16.95 -18.02
CA GLY A 262 19.64 15.91 -18.95
C GLY A 262 19.65 16.35 -20.41
N SER A 263 19.26 15.42 -21.28
CA SER A 263 19.12 15.66 -22.73
C SER A 263 18.15 16.81 -23.03
N ASN A 264 18.28 17.40 -24.22
CA ASN A 264 17.45 18.51 -24.69
C ASN A 264 17.56 19.79 -23.82
N GLY A 265 18.71 19.98 -23.16
CA GLY A 265 18.95 21.17 -22.32
C GLY A 265 18.16 21.16 -21.01
N LEU A 266 17.75 19.99 -20.52
CA LEU A 266 17.07 19.87 -19.22
C LEU A 266 18.01 20.32 -18.10
N PHE A 267 17.58 21.32 -17.35
CA PHE A 267 18.16 21.71 -16.07
C PHE A 267 17.03 21.89 -15.06
N THR A 268 17.10 21.16 -13.94
CA THR A 268 16.18 21.33 -12.81
C THR A 268 16.94 21.48 -11.52
N SER A 269 16.37 22.25 -10.60
CA SER A 269 16.91 22.55 -9.28
C SER A 269 15.82 22.31 -8.26
N PHE A 270 15.98 21.27 -7.46
CA PHE A 270 15.13 20.98 -6.32
C PHE A 270 15.86 21.41 -5.05
N ASN A 271 15.19 22.16 -4.18
CA ASN A 271 15.74 22.59 -2.91
C ASN A 271 14.68 22.36 -1.84
N SER A 272 15.06 21.75 -0.73
CA SER A 272 14.20 21.66 0.45
C SER A 272 14.95 22.03 1.71
N LEU A 273 14.20 22.62 2.64
CA LEU A 273 14.66 23.07 3.94
C LEU A 273 13.76 22.47 5.02
N GLY A 274 14.32 21.57 5.82
CA GLY A 274 13.62 20.88 6.90
C GLY A 274 14.32 21.04 8.24
N GLY A 275 13.62 20.68 9.31
CA GLY A 275 14.23 20.57 10.63
C GLY A 275 13.20 20.41 11.75
N THR A 276 13.68 19.89 12.88
CA THR A 276 12.90 19.70 14.10
C THR A 276 13.61 20.35 15.29
N VAL A 277 12.93 21.29 15.94
CA VAL A 277 13.41 21.98 17.15
C VAL A 277 12.40 21.76 18.27
N GLY A 278 12.73 20.86 19.19
CA GLY A 278 11.84 20.49 20.29
C GLY A 278 10.56 19.83 19.75
N LYS A 279 9.41 20.47 19.95
CA LYS A 279 8.11 20.01 19.44
C LYS A 279 7.72 20.63 18.09
N PHE A 280 8.53 21.54 17.56
CA PHE A 280 8.26 22.22 16.31
C PHE A 280 9.02 21.55 15.17
N SER A 281 8.32 21.21 14.09
CA SER A 281 8.88 20.58 12.90
C SER A 281 8.46 21.37 11.66
N TYR A 282 9.39 21.60 10.74
CA TYR A 282 9.12 22.29 9.48
C TYR A 282 9.76 21.56 8.31
N TYR A 283 9.12 21.63 7.15
CA TYR A 283 9.62 21.12 5.88
C TYR A 283 9.03 21.98 4.76
N ASN A 284 9.90 22.58 3.95
CA ASN A 284 9.56 23.31 2.73
C ASN A 284 10.36 22.79 1.55
#